data_AF-A0A852J3T9-F1
#
_entry.id   AF-A0A852J3T9-F1
#
_cell.length_a   1.000
_cell.length_b   1.000
_cell.length_c   1.000
_cell.angle_alpha   90.00
_cell.angle_beta   90.00
_cell.angle_gamma   90.00
#
_symmetry.space_group_name_H-M   'P 1'
#
loop_
_entity.id
_entity.type
_entity.pdbx_description
1 polymer ?
#
loop_
_entity_poly.entity_id
_entity_poly.type
_entity_poly.pdbx_seq_one_letter_code
_entity_poly.pdbx_strand_id
1 'polypeptide(L)'
;SFTQRSNLLAHRRTHTGEKPFSCSDCGKRFTWCSDLIRHNRIHTGERPFSCVDCGKNFTRHSHLIIHHRIHTGERPFSCAGCGES
;
A
#
# COMPACT_ATOMS: atom_id res chain seq x y z
N SER A 1 2.72 22.42 4.55
CA SER A 1 2.47 22.98 5.90
C SER A 1 1.66 21.98 6.71
N PHE A 2 1.86 21.87 8.02
CA PHE A 2 1.19 20.88 8.88
C PHE A 2 0.39 21.60 9.97
N THR A 3 -0.86 21.16 10.20
CA THR A 3 -1.74 21.72 11.25
C THR A 3 -1.44 21.19 12.65
N GLN A 4 -0.73 20.06 12.76
CA GLN A 4 -0.39 19.41 14.02
C GLN A 4 1.11 19.09 14.09
N ARG A 5 1.72 19.30 15.26
CA ARG A 5 3.14 19.00 15.51
C ARG A 5 3.48 17.53 15.32
N SER A 6 2.58 16.62 15.73
CA SER A 6 2.72 15.17 15.52
C SER A 6 2.91 14.82 14.05
N ASN A 7 2.12 15.42 13.16
CA ASN A 7 2.19 15.20 11.72
C ASN A 7 3.51 15.72 11.13
N LEU A 8 3.99 16.88 11.59
CA LEU A 8 5.30 17.40 11.20
C LEU A 8 6.43 16.45 11.64
N LEU A 9 6.39 15.95 12.88
CA LEU A 9 7.40 15.01 13.38
C LEU A 9 7.37 13.69 12.60
N ALA A 10 6.17 13.16 12.31
CA ALA A 10 6.01 11.97 11.48
C ALA A 10 6.55 12.19 10.06
N HIS A 11 6.28 13.35 9.46
CA HIS A 11 6.82 13.73 8.16
C HIS A 11 8.35 13.82 8.18
N ARG A 12 8.97 14.37 9.23
CA ARG A 12 10.44 14.45 9.31
C ARG A 12 11.13 13.10 9.17
N ARG A 13 10.49 12.00 9.59
CA ARG A 13 11.04 10.64 9.40
C ARG A 13 11.26 10.28 7.93
N THR A 14 10.53 10.89 7.00
CA THR A 14 10.72 10.66 5.55
C THR A 14 12.01 11.31 5.02
N HIS A 15 12.51 12.34 5.70
CA HIS A 15 13.78 12.99 5.34
C HIS A 15 14.97 12.32 6.00
N THR A 16 14.84 11.93 7.27
CA THR A 16 15.93 11.30 8.03
C THR A 16 16.13 9.83 7.68
N GLY A 17 15.15 9.19 7.06
CA GLY A 17 15.19 7.75 6.79
C GLY A 17 15.05 6.89 8.05
N GLU A 18 14.61 7.48 9.18
CA GLU A 18 14.38 6.75 10.42
C GLU A 18 13.34 5.65 10.22
N LYS A 19 13.70 4.42 10.59
CA LYS A 19 12.86 3.23 10.47
C LYS A 19 12.83 2.50 11.82
N PRO A 20 12.02 2.97 12.79
CA PRO A 20 12.06 2.43 14.15
C PRO A 20 11.46 1.02 14.26
N PHE A 21 10.60 0.62 13.32
CA PHE A 21 9.93 -0.68 13.36
C PHE A 21 10.72 -1.72 12.55
N SER A 22 10.94 -2.91 13.09
CA SER A 22 11.69 -4.00 12.44
C SER A 22 10.88 -5.28 12.39
N CYS A 23 10.94 -6.00 11.27
CA CYS A 23 10.41 -7.35 11.14
C CYS A 23 11.32 -8.34 11.87
N SER A 24 10.74 -9.19 12.72
CA SER A 24 11.45 -10.27 13.42
C SER A 24 11.93 -11.35 12.45
N ASP A 25 11.17 -11.61 11.39
CA ASP A 25 11.40 -12.77 10.53
C ASP A 25 12.50 -12.52 9.49
N CYS A 26 12.67 -11.27 9.04
CA CYS A 26 13.65 -10.92 8.00
C CYS A 26 14.51 -9.68 8.32
N GLY A 27 14.35 -9.06 9.49
CA GLY A 27 15.12 -7.88 9.90
C GLY A 27 14.78 -6.58 9.15
N LYS A 28 13.88 -6.62 8.16
CA LYS A 28 13.51 -5.45 7.36
C LYS A 28 12.87 -4.36 8.21
N ARG A 29 13.29 -3.12 8.02
CA ARG A 29 12.86 -1.97 8.82
C ARG A 29 11.86 -1.07 8.10
N PHE A 30 10.94 -0.48 8.85
CA PHE A 30 9.83 0.37 8.40
C PHE A 30 9.73 1.65 9.22
N THR A 31 9.26 2.72 8.57
CA THR A 31 9.05 4.02 9.19
C THR A 31 7.75 4.06 10.02
N TRP A 32 6.74 3.28 9.61
CA TRP A 32 5.44 3.20 10.28
C TRP A 32 5.08 1.77 10.70
N CYS A 33 4.43 1.62 11.85
CA CYS A 33 3.99 0.32 12.37
C CYS A 33 2.99 -0.37 11.43
N SER A 34 2.09 0.39 10.81
CA SER A 34 1.14 -0.12 9.81
C SER A 34 1.83 -0.73 8.59
N ASP A 35 3.00 -0.22 8.20
CA ASP A 35 3.78 -0.81 7.10
C ASP A 35 4.39 -2.14 7.51
N LEU A 36 4.88 -2.27 8.74
CA LEU A 36 5.40 -3.52 9.30
C LEU A 36 4.29 -4.58 9.39
N ILE A 37 3.13 -4.23 9.97
CA ILE A 37 1.99 -5.16 10.08
C ILE A 37 1.58 -5.68 8.70
N ARG A 38 1.47 -4.77 7.72
CA ARG A 38 1.14 -5.14 6.34
C ARG A 38 2.24 -5.96 5.68
N HIS A 39 3.51 -5.69 6.00
CA HIS A 39 4.62 -6.49 5.52
C HIS A 39 4.59 -7.91 6.06
N ASN A 40 4.24 -8.11 7.34
CA ASN A 40 4.18 -9.46 7.93
C ASN A 40 3.24 -10.42 7.19
N ARG A 41 2.26 -9.90 6.44
CA ARG A 41 1.42 -10.70 5.54
C ARG A 41 2.18 -11.47 4.47
N ILE A 42 3.39 -11.05 4.12
CA ILE A 42 4.24 -11.82 3.18
C ILE A 42 4.78 -13.09 3.84
N HIS A 43 4.98 -13.08 5.16
CA HIS A 43 5.50 -14.22 5.92
C HIS A 43 4.37 -15.16 6.29
N THR A 44 3.20 -14.63 6.69
CA THR A 44 2.04 -15.44 7.05
C THR A 44 1.25 -15.95 5.86
N GLY A 45 1.42 -15.35 4.68
CA GLY A 45 0.61 -15.63 3.49
C GLY A 45 -0.83 -15.07 3.57
N GLU A 46 -1.15 -14.27 4.59
CA GLU A 46 -2.49 -13.71 4.79
C GLU A 46 -2.89 -12.78 3.62
N ARG A 47 -4.04 -13.07 3.01
CA ARG A 47 -4.61 -12.27 1.92
C ARG A 47 -6.08 -11.97 2.23
N PRO A 48 -6.35 -10.98 3.10
CA PRO A 48 -7.69 -10.77 3.67
C PRO A 48 -8.68 -10.14 2.68
N PHE A 49 -8.23 -9.69 1.50
CA PHE A 49 -9.08 -9.02 0.53
C PHE A 49 -9.34 -9.94 -0.66
N SER A 50 -10.58 -10.43 -0.79
CA SER A 50 -11.00 -11.28 -1.90
C SER A 50 -11.75 -10.48 -2.97
N CYS A 51 -11.53 -10.84 -4.23
CA CYS A 51 -12.35 -10.38 -5.34
C CYS A 51 -13.60 -11.23 -5.44
N VAL A 52 -14.77 -10.58 -5.47
CA VAL A 52 -16.06 -11.27 -5.54
C VAL A 52 -16.31 -11.90 -6.91
N ASP A 53 -15.78 -11.34 -7.98
CA ASP A 53 -16.03 -11.82 -9.35
C ASP A 53 -15.22 -13.07 -9.70
N CYS A 54 -14.01 -13.22 -9.16
CA CYS A 54 -13.09 -14.31 -9.53
C CYS A 54 -12.45 -15.05 -8.36
N GLY A 55 -12.78 -14.70 -7.11
CA GLY A 55 -12.26 -15.36 -5.90
C GLY A 55 -10.77 -15.08 -5.61
N LYS A 56 -10.09 -14.24 -6.39
CA LYS A 56 -8.67 -13.94 -6.22
C LYS A 56 -8.43 -13.12 -4.96
N ASN A 57 -7.42 -13.51 -4.16
CA ASN A 57 -7.10 -12.88 -2.88
C ASN A 57 -5.87 -11.96 -2.96
N PHE A 58 -5.90 -10.87 -2.21
CA PHE A 58 -4.87 -9.82 -2.17
C PHE A 58 -4.45 -9.49 -0.74
N THR A 59 -3.18 -9.10 -0.57
CA THR A 59 -2.62 -8.66 0.72
C THR A 59 -3.00 -7.21 1.08
N ARG A 60 -3.47 -6.43 0.09
CA ARG A 60 -3.79 -5.00 0.20
C ARG A 60 -5.13 -4.68 -0.47
N HIS A 61 -5.95 -3.86 0.18
CA HIS A 61 -7.22 -3.37 -0.36
C HIS A 61 -7.02 -2.59 -1.67
N SER A 62 -6.02 -1.70 -1.74
CA SER A 62 -5.74 -0.95 -2.97
C SER A 62 -5.42 -1.85 -4.17
N HIS A 63 -4.78 -3.01 -3.94
CA HIS A 63 -4.51 -3.96 -5.01
C HIS A 63 -5.79 -4.66 -5.48
N LEU A 64 -6.74 -4.94 -4.57
CA LEU A 64 -8.07 -5.43 -4.94
C LEU A 64 -8.82 -4.41 -5.79
N ILE A 65 -8.83 -3.13 -5.39
CA ILE A 65 -9.50 -2.06 -6.15
C ILE A 65 -8.89 -1.90 -7.54
N ILE A 66 -7.57 -1.88 -7.66
CA ILE A 66 -6.89 -1.82 -8.97
C ILE A 66 -7.22 -3.07 -9.79
N HIS A 67 -7.22 -4.25 -9.16
CA HIS A 67 -7.57 -5.50 -9.84
C HIS A 67 -9.00 -5.48 -10.37
N HIS A 68 -9.96 -4.95 -9.61
CA HIS A 68 -11.37 -4.90 -10.01
C HIS A 68 -11.59 -4.15 -11.34
N ARG A 69 -10.67 -3.26 -11.72
CA ARG A 69 -10.71 -2.56 -13.01
C ARG A 69 -10.62 -3.49 -14.21
N ILE A 70 -10.03 -4.68 -14.06
CA ILE A 70 -10.02 -5.66 -15.16
C ILE A 70 -11.42 -6.23 -15.44
N HIS A 71 -12.29 -6.26 -14.43
CA HIS A 71 -13.66 -6.75 -14.58
C HIS A 71 -14.59 -5.66 -15.08
N THR A 72 -14.37 -4.42 -14.65
CA THR A 72 -15.19 -3.27 -15.07
C THR A 72 -14.74 -2.65 -16.39
N GLY A 73 -13.51 -2.90 -16.82
CA GLY A 73 -12.90 -2.21 -17.97
C GLY A 73 -12.57 -0.73 -17.71
N GLU A 74 -12.55 -0.28 -16.45
CA GLU A 74 -12.26 1.12 -16.09
C GLU A 74 -10.82 1.50 -16.48
N ARG A 75 -10.66 2.58 -17.25
CA ARG A 75 -9.36 3.16 -17.65
C ARG A 75 -9.30 4.64 -17.20
N PRO A 76 -8.88 4.92 -15.96
CA PRO A 76 -8.96 6.27 -15.39
C PRO A 76 -7.92 7.26 -15.93
N PHE A 77 -6.91 6.74 -16.63
CA PHE A 77 -5.79 7.53 -17.11
C PHE A 77 -5.80 7.48 -18.62
N SER A 78 -5.76 8.66 -19.24
CA SER A 78 -5.63 8.80 -20.68
C SER A 78 -4.46 9.72 -21.01
N CYS A 79 -3.84 9.47 -22.15
CA CYS A 79 -2.77 10.31 -22.68
C CYS A 79 -3.37 11.60 -23.26
N ALA A 80 -3.00 12.76 -22.73
CA ALA A 80 -3.46 14.04 -23.25
C ALA A 80 -2.98 14.33 -24.70
N GLY A 81 -1.89 13.68 -25.14
CA GLY A 81 -1.32 13.89 -26.48
C GLY A 81 -1.94 13.04 -27.59
N CYS A 82 -2.49 11.86 -27.28
CA CYS A 82 -3.09 10.97 -28.28
C CYS A 82 -4.47 10.42 -27.91
N GLY A 83 -5.02 10.74 -26.74
CA GLY A 83 -6.34 10.29 -26.28
C GLY A 83 -6.42 8.84 -25.83
N GLU A 84 -5.38 8.04 -26.06
CA GLU A 84 -5.34 6.62 -25.68
C GLU A 84 -5.41 6.43 -24.16
N SER A 85 -6.23 5.47 -23.74
CA SER A 85 -6.51 5.11 -22.34
C SER A 85 -5.92 3.75 -21.95
#